data_AF-A4SH96-F1
#
_entry.id   AF-A4SH96-F1
#
_cell.length_a   1.000
_cell.length_b   1.000
_cell.length_c   1.000
_cell.angle_alpha   90.00
_cell.angle_beta   90.00
_cell.angle_gamma   90.00
#
_symmetry.space_group_name_H-M   'P 1'
#
loop_
_entity.id
_entity.type
_entity.pdbx_description
1 polymer ?
#
loop_
_entity_poly.entity_id
_entity_poly.type
_entity_poly.pdbx_seq_one_letter_code
_entity_poly.pdbx_strand_id
1 'polypeptide(L)'
;MKKALIAVILASSGLSFAHAVESTATWKATAKKDSTSALEVTALDSLAFQYSDGSKAFNTVNGLFDVSIKGDASATDFTLKAKKLSGTLNHLSGGSTVDVGVMWQGVPVSTSAYTTLIDTAAGTTGGSLAPLAAGFKDDTQSTTAQGAFSFNIEKATVNGADAEFNTLPDGLWSGEVNVEFVASWA
;
A
#
# COMPACT_ATOMS: atom_id res chain seq x y z
N MET A 1 10.40 -0.59 -25.86
CA MET A 1 11.67 -1.32 -25.63
C MET A 1 11.32 -2.65 -24.98
N LYS A 2 11.57 -3.78 -25.64
CA LYS A 2 11.21 -5.13 -25.16
C LYS A 2 12.24 -5.54 -24.10
N LYS A 3 11.82 -5.71 -22.84
CA LYS A 3 12.69 -6.21 -21.76
C LYS A 3 12.91 -7.71 -21.98
N ALA A 4 14.15 -8.13 -22.15
CA ALA A 4 14.51 -9.54 -22.29
C ALA A 4 14.41 -10.22 -20.91
N LEU A 5 13.61 -11.29 -20.81
CA LEU A 5 13.67 -12.20 -19.67
C LEU A 5 14.90 -13.10 -19.86
N ILE A 6 15.86 -13.00 -18.94
CA ILE A 6 16.96 -13.95 -18.83
C ILE A 6 16.50 -15.06 -17.89
N ALA A 7 16.10 -16.20 -18.45
CA ALA A 7 15.85 -17.42 -17.68
C ALA A 7 17.20 -18.14 -17.48
N VAL A 8 17.70 -18.11 -16.24
CA VAL A 8 18.87 -18.88 -15.83
C VAL A 8 18.38 -20.27 -15.43
N ILE A 9 18.77 -21.30 -16.20
CA ILE A 9 18.49 -22.71 -15.86
C ILE A 9 19.78 -23.28 -15.25
N LEU A 10 19.81 -23.47 -13.93
CA LEU A 10 20.83 -24.27 -13.24
C LEU A 10 20.24 -25.62 -12.87
N ALA A 11 20.92 -26.69 -13.31
CA ALA A 11 20.68 -28.05 -12.85
C ALA A 11 21.76 -28.44 -11.84
N SER A 12 21.41 -28.62 -10.55
CA SER A 12 22.10 -29.52 -9.59
C SER A 12 21.48 -29.48 -8.19
N SER A 13 21.05 -30.65 -7.71
CA SER A 13 21.08 -31.17 -6.32
C SER A 13 20.96 -30.19 -5.12
N GLY A 14 19.81 -30.25 -4.43
CA GLY A 14 19.72 -30.22 -2.95
C GLY A 14 19.96 -28.90 -2.20
N LEU A 15 20.07 -27.75 -2.88
CA LEU A 15 20.14 -26.44 -2.24
C LEU A 15 18.83 -25.68 -2.47
N SER A 16 18.03 -25.48 -1.42
CA SER A 16 16.92 -24.52 -1.46
C SER A 16 17.53 -23.12 -1.53
N PHE A 17 17.43 -22.47 -2.69
CA PHE A 17 17.81 -21.06 -2.83
C PHE A 17 16.60 -20.23 -2.46
N ALA A 18 16.76 -19.26 -1.57
CA ALA A 18 15.71 -18.31 -1.27
C ALA A 18 15.28 -17.61 -2.57
N HIS A 19 13.98 -17.62 -2.86
CA HIS A 19 13.42 -16.90 -4.00
C HIS A 19 12.58 -15.72 -3.51
N ALA A 20 12.43 -14.70 -4.35
CA ALA A 20 11.59 -13.55 -4.08
C ALA A 20 10.81 -13.14 -5.33
N VAL A 21 9.58 -12.67 -5.12
CA VAL A 21 8.69 -12.15 -6.17
C VAL A 21 8.06 -10.85 -5.71
N GLU A 22 7.77 -9.97 -6.66
CA GLU A 22 7.27 -8.61 -6.40
C GLU A 22 5.93 -8.39 -7.10
N SER A 23 5.06 -7.59 -6.48
CA SER A 23 3.79 -7.15 -7.05
C SER A 23 3.45 -5.74 -6.60
N THR A 24 2.67 -4.98 -7.37
CA THR A 24 2.26 -3.62 -7.02
C THR A 24 0.73 -3.53 -6.97
N ALA A 25 0.21 -3.00 -5.87
CA ALA A 25 -1.19 -2.63 -5.74
C ALA A 25 -1.36 -1.12 -5.96
N THR A 26 -2.37 -0.75 -6.74
CA THR A 26 -2.68 0.64 -7.11
C THR A 26 -4.09 0.98 -6.68
N TRP A 27 -4.25 2.06 -5.90
CA TRP A 27 -5.54 2.63 -5.56
C TRP A 27 -5.70 3.99 -6.21
N LYS A 28 -6.84 4.20 -6.88
CA LYS A 28 -7.28 5.55 -7.24
C LYS A 28 -7.68 6.29 -5.97
N ALA A 29 -7.26 7.54 -5.85
CA ALA A 29 -7.52 8.36 -4.70
C ALA A 29 -7.98 9.76 -5.08
N THR A 30 -8.93 10.28 -4.31
CA THR A 30 -9.36 11.68 -4.36
C THR A 30 -9.37 12.28 -2.97
N ALA A 31 -9.03 13.57 -2.88
CA ALA A 31 -9.21 14.33 -1.64
C ALA A 31 -10.03 15.58 -1.96
N LYS A 32 -11.04 15.87 -1.15
CA LYS A 32 -11.91 17.03 -1.33
C LYS A 32 -11.89 17.92 -0.10
N LYS A 33 -11.82 19.22 -0.35
CA LYS A 33 -12.02 20.28 0.63
C LYS A 33 -13.13 21.20 0.14
N ASP A 34 -14.22 21.24 0.88
CA ASP A 34 -15.32 22.18 0.70
C ASP A 34 -15.61 22.80 2.06
N SER A 35 -15.26 24.07 2.22
CA SER A 35 -15.44 24.80 3.48
C SER A 35 -16.69 25.67 3.50
N THR A 36 -17.47 25.65 2.41
CA THR A 36 -18.60 26.57 2.20
C THR A 36 -19.96 25.87 2.25
N SER A 37 -20.01 24.59 1.90
CA SER A 37 -21.25 23.80 1.89
C SER A 37 -21.70 23.45 3.31
N ALA A 38 -23.01 23.55 3.56
CA ALA A 38 -23.62 23.18 4.84
C ALA A 38 -23.83 21.66 5.01
N LEU A 39 -23.84 20.89 3.91
CA LEU A 39 -23.94 19.43 3.90
C LEU A 39 -23.21 18.86 2.69
N GLU A 40 -22.41 17.82 2.91
CA GLU A 40 -21.66 17.13 1.86
C GLU A 40 -21.81 15.61 2.01
N VAL A 41 -22.08 14.92 0.90
CA VAL A 41 -22.18 13.46 0.83
C VAL A 41 -21.40 12.97 -0.40
N THR A 42 -20.50 12.01 -0.18
CA THR A 42 -19.60 11.48 -1.22
C THR A 42 -19.74 9.95 -1.28
N ALA A 43 -20.04 9.41 -2.47
CA ALA A 43 -20.08 7.95 -2.70
C ALA A 43 -18.65 7.38 -2.87
N LEU A 44 -18.41 6.17 -2.36
CA LEU A 44 -17.05 5.60 -2.18
C LEU A 44 -16.83 4.34 -3.03
N ASP A 45 -16.30 4.51 -4.25
CA ASP A 45 -15.79 3.41 -5.09
C ASP A 45 -14.24 3.39 -5.16
N SER A 46 -13.60 4.32 -4.44
CA SER A 46 -12.16 4.58 -4.43
C SER A 46 -11.74 5.19 -3.08
N LEU A 47 -10.44 5.37 -2.82
CA LEU A 47 -10.00 6.04 -1.58
C LEU A 47 -10.41 7.51 -1.64
N ALA A 48 -11.40 7.92 -0.86
CA ALA A 48 -11.89 9.30 -0.84
C ALA A 48 -11.66 9.96 0.52
N PHE A 49 -10.88 11.04 0.52
CA PHE A 49 -10.58 11.84 1.69
C PHE A 49 -11.45 13.09 1.70
N GLN A 50 -12.14 13.33 2.81
CA GLN A 50 -12.93 14.52 3.05
C GLN A 50 -12.29 15.33 4.15
N TYR A 51 -12.03 16.61 3.87
CA TYR A 51 -11.59 17.56 4.88
C TYR A 51 -12.76 17.91 5.82
N SER A 52 -12.50 17.87 7.13
CA SER A 52 -13.44 18.31 8.15
C SER A 52 -12.95 19.63 8.77
N ASP A 53 -13.76 20.68 8.63
CA ASP A 53 -13.40 22.00 9.18
C ASP A 53 -13.39 22.03 10.71
N GLY A 54 -14.19 21.18 11.37
CA GLY A 54 -14.20 21.07 12.83
C GLY A 54 -12.90 20.50 13.40
N SER A 55 -12.28 19.54 12.72
CA SER A 55 -11.03 18.90 13.15
C SER A 55 -9.78 19.42 12.44
N LYS A 56 -9.94 20.28 11.43
CA LYS A 56 -8.86 20.79 10.57
C LYS A 56 -8.01 19.68 9.94
N ALA A 57 -8.64 18.55 9.64
CA ALA A 57 -7.97 17.35 9.15
C ALA A 57 -8.83 16.60 8.12
N PHE A 58 -8.16 15.82 7.28
CA PHE A 58 -8.83 14.82 6.45
C PHE A 58 -9.15 13.58 7.29
N ASN A 59 -10.21 12.87 6.92
CA ASN A 59 -10.52 11.56 7.50
C ASN A 59 -9.48 10.48 7.11
N THR A 60 -9.57 9.34 7.78
CA THR A 60 -8.83 8.12 7.46
C THR A 60 -9.75 7.15 6.71
N VAL A 61 -9.20 6.42 5.74
CA VAL A 61 -9.93 5.42 4.93
C VAL A 61 -9.17 4.10 4.93
N ASN A 62 -9.88 2.98 5.02
CA ASN A 62 -9.26 1.67 4.82
C ASN A 62 -9.35 1.26 3.35
N GLY A 63 -8.22 0.87 2.75
CA GLY A 63 -8.18 0.26 1.42
C GLY A 63 -7.84 -1.22 1.55
N LEU A 64 -8.78 -2.06 1.13
CA LEU A 64 -8.61 -3.51 1.12
C LEU A 64 -7.71 -3.95 -0.02
N PHE A 65 -7.00 -5.05 0.19
CA PHE A 65 -6.26 -5.76 -0.85
C PHE A 65 -6.27 -7.27 -0.58
N ASP A 66 -6.30 -8.06 -1.64
CA ASP A 66 -6.12 -9.50 -1.56
C ASP A 66 -4.68 -9.84 -1.96
N VAL A 67 -4.07 -10.75 -1.21
CA VAL A 67 -2.79 -11.37 -1.57
C VAL A 67 -3.04 -12.85 -1.80
N SER A 68 -2.62 -13.35 -2.95
CA SER A 68 -2.63 -14.77 -3.26
C SER A 68 -1.21 -15.24 -3.53
N ILE A 69 -0.79 -16.31 -2.86
CA ILE A 69 0.51 -16.92 -3.04
C ILE A 69 0.36 -18.38 -3.43
N LYS A 70 1.26 -18.88 -4.26
CA LYS A 70 1.49 -20.32 -4.39
C LYS A 70 2.65 -20.67 -3.48
N GLY A 71 2.46 -21.65 -2.60
CA GLY A 71 3.51 -22.04 -1.66
C GLY A 71 4.66 -22.78 -2.32
N ASP A 72 5.74 -22.91 -1.55
CA ASP A 72 6.93 -23.69 -1.88
C ASP A 72 7.14 -24.73 -0.76
N ALA A 73 6.91 -26.01 -1.07
CA ALA A 73 7.01 -27.09 -0.11
C ALA A 73 8.42 -27.27 0.47
N SER A 74 9.45 -26.74 -0.20
CA SER A 74 10.83 -26.79 0.27
C SER A 74 11.18 -25.65 1.24
N ALA A 75 10.32 -24.63 1.35
CA ALA A 75 10.57 -23.48 2.19
C ALA A 75 10.50 -23.84 3.68
N THR A 76 11.43 -23.27 4.42
CA THR A 76 11.47 -23.26 5.88
C THR A 76 10.86 -21.99 6.46
N ASP A 77 11.05 -20.86 5.77
CA ASP A 77 10.61 -19.54 6.17
C ASP A 77 9.91 -18.76 5.04
N PHE A 78 9.09 -17.79 5.42
CA PHE A 78 8.39 -16.89 4.53
C PHE A 78 8.37 -15.45 5.07
N THR A 79 8.63 -14.50 4.18
CA THR A 79 8.47 -13.08 4.46
C THR A 79 7.57 -12.42 3.42
N LEU A 80 6.75 -11.48 3.89
CA LEU A 80 6.00 -10.56 3.05
C LEU A 80 6.26 -9.15 3.55
N LYS A 81 6.74 -8.27 2.68
CA LYS A 81 7.05 -6.88 3.01
C LYS A 81 6.35 -5.94 2.06
N ALA A 82 6.09 -4.71 2.50
CA ALA A 82 5.48 -3.68 1.67
C ALA A 82 6.25 -2.36 1.72
N LYS A 83 6.20 -1.61 0.63
CA LYS A 83 6.82 -0.28 0.52
C LYS A 83 5.96 0.63 -0.35
N LYS A 84 5.72 1.86 0.11
CA LYS A 84 5.01 2.88 -0.68
C LYS A 84 5.95 3.33 -1.81
N LEU A 85 5.46 3.32 -3.04
CA LEU A 85 6.19 3.83 -4.20
C LEU A 85 5.82 5.28 -4.49
N SER A 86 4.52 5.59 -4.44
CA SER A 86 3.98 6.94 -4.67
C SER A 86 2.66 7.13 -3.94
N GLY A 87 2.25 8.38 -3.72
CA GLY A 87 0.95 8.70 -3.13
C GLY A 87 0.55 10.17 -3.22
N THR A 88 1.14 10.93 -4.14
CA THR A 88 0.87 12.36 -4.28
C THR A 88 -0.36 12.58 -5.17
N LEU A 89 -1.35 13.30 -4.65
CA LEU A 89 -2.54 13.75 -5.37
C LEU A 89 -2.37 15.22 -5.76
N ASN A 90 -2.78 15.56 -6.97
CA ASN A 90 -2.62 16.91 -7.54
C ASN A 90 -3.97 17.63 -7.54
N HIS A 91 -3.99 18.89 -7.11
CA HIS A 91 -5.20 19.72 -7.18
C HIS A 91 -5.59 19.93 -8.65
N LEU A 92 -6.88 19.78 -8.97
CA LEU A 92 -7.34 19.85 -10.35
C LEU A 92 -7.21 21.24 -10.98
N SER A 93 -7.11 22.30 -10.17
CA SER A 93 -6.82 23.66 -10.64
C SER A 93 -5.33 24.02 -10.58
N GLY A 94 -4.47 23.09 -10.12
CA GLY A 94 -3.03 23.27 -10.02
C GLY A 94 -2.57 24.00 -8.76
N GLY A 95 -1.24 24.08 -8.58
CA GLY A 95 -0.61 24.86 -7.50
C GLY A 95 -0.73 24.29 -6.08
N SER A 96 -1.32 23.11 -5.91
CA SER A 96 -1.36 22.42 -4.62
C SER A 96 -1.30 20.91 -4.78
N THR A 97 -0.64 20.23 -3.84
CA THR A 97 -0.64 18.76 -3.75
C THR A 97 -0.97 18.32 -2.33
N VAL A 98 -1.49 17.10 -2.20
CA VAL A 98 -1.57 16.38 -0.93
C VAL A 98 -0.90 15.03 -1.09
N ASP A 99 -0.23 14.55 -0.06
CA ASP A 99 0.44 13.24 -0.07
C ASP A 99 -0.28 12.28 0.88
N VAL A 100 -0.56 11.07 0.38
CA VAL A 100 -1.33 10.05 1.09
C VAL A 100 -0.39 9.14 1.86
N GLY A 101 -0.45 9.18 3.19
CA GLY A 101 0.20 8.21 4.07
C GLY A 101 -0.45 6.83 3.97
N VAL A 102 0.37 5.79 4.15
CA VAL A 102 -0.05 4.39 4.15
C VAL A 102 0.40 3.75 5.45
N MET A 103 -0.52 3.11 6.15
CA MET A 103 -0.27 2.50 7.47
C MET A 103 -0.69 1.03 7.47
N TRP A 104 0.19 0.17 7.99
CA TRP A 104 -0.08 -1.23 8.28
C TRP A 104 -0.17 -1.42 9.79
N GLN A 105 -1.38 -1.69 10.30
CA GLN A 105 -1.61 -1.91 11.74
C GLN A 105 -0.98 -0.81 12.63
N GLY A 106 -1.06 0.45 12.18
CA GLY A 106 -0.50 1.62 12.88
C GLY A 106 0.98 1.91 12.60
N VAL A 107 1.67 1.07 11.82
CA VAL A 107 3.07 1.28 11.42
C VAL A 107 3.13 1.90 10.02
N PRO A 108 3.91 2.97 9.80
CA PRO A 108 4.07 3.56 8.47
C PRO A 108 4.64 2.59 7.43
N VAL A 109 4.06 2.60 6.24
CA VAL A 109 4.62 2.01 5.02
C VAL A 109 5.21 3.15 4.20
N SER A 110 6.52 3.37 4.32
CA SER A 110 7.19 4.55 3.78
C SER A 110 7.78 4.31 2.38
N THR A 111 8.32 5.37 1.78
CA THR A 111 9.06 5.33 0.52
C THR A 111 10.54 5.02 0.68
N SER A 112 11.06 4.98 1.91
CA SER A 112 12.50 4.81 2.19
C SER A 112 12.87 3.36 2.51
N ALA A 113 12.00 2.60 3.18
CA ALA A 113 12.28 1.25 3.63
C ALA A 113 11.06 0.34 3.49
N TYR A 114 11.30 -0.97 3.45
CA TYR A 114 10.23 -1.96 3.51
C TYR A 114 9.73 -2.14 4.94
N THR A 115 8.40 -2.16 5.07
CA THR A 115 7.70 -2.53 6.29
C THR A 115 7.37 -4.02 6.25
N THR A 116 7.79 -4.77 7.26
CA THR A 116 7.48 -6.20 7.36
C THR A 116 6.00 -6.41 7.69
N LEU A 117 5.31 -7.18 6.84
CA LEU A 117 3.92 -7.60 7.07
C LEU A 117 3.88 -9.00 7.68
N ILE A 118 4.65 -9.93 7.12
CA ILE A 118 4.84 -11.30 7.60
C ILE A 118 6.33 -11.59 7.66
N ASP A 119 6.75 -12.27 8.73
CA ASP A 119 8.07 -12.88 8.88
C ASP A 119 7.90 -14.09 9.80
N THR A 120 7.84 -15.30 9.22
CA THR A 120 7.57 -16.53 9.97
C THR A 120 8.71 -16.88 10.92
N ALA A 121 9.96 -16.60 10.54
CA ALA A 121 11.14 -16.85 11.37
C ALA A 121 11.13 -15.97 12.63
N ALA A 122 10.72 -14.71 12.47
CA ALA A 122 10.59 -13.75 13.56
C ALA A 122 9.23 -13.82 14.29
N GLY A 123 8.33 -14.74 13.92
CA GLY A 123 7.00 -14.90 14.53
C GLY A 123 5.99 -13.80 14.17
N THR A 124 6.26 -12.97 13.17
CA THR A 124 5.32 -11.95 12.68
C THR A 124 4.34 -12.60 11.71
N THR A 125 3.10 -12.81 12.13
CA THR A 125 2.11 -13.59 11.37
C THR A 125 1.23 -12.75 10.41
N GLY A 126 1.33 -11.43 10.44
CA GLY A 126 0.60 -10.55 9.52
C GLY A 126 -0.89 -10.38 9.79
N GLY A 127 -1.38 -10.71 10.99
CA GLY A 127 -2.76 -10.41 11.40
C GLY A 127 -3.79 -11.06 10.47
N SER A 128 -4.55 -10.24 9.73
CA SER A 128 -5.53 -10.75 8.75
C SER A 128 -4.89 -11.53 7.59
N LEU A 129 -3.58 -11.35 7.36
CA LEU A 129 -2.79 -12.10 6.38
C LEU A 129 -2.21 -13.42 6.93
N ALA A 130 -2.52 -13.80 8.17
CA ALA A 130 -2.05 -15.05 8.78
C ALA A 130 -2.28 -16.33 7.97
N PRO A 131 -3.33 -16.48 7.13
CA PRO A 131 -3.45 -17.65 6.26
C PRO A 131 -2.24 -17.83 5.34
N LEU A 132 -1.63 -16.74 4.83
CA LEU A 132 -0.43 -16.82 3.99
C LEU A 132 0.77 -17.40 4.77
N ALA A 133 0.94 -16.97 6.03
CA ALA A 133 1.99 -17.47 6.90
C ALA A 133 1.79 -18.95 7.28
N ALA A 134 0.56 -19.48 7.20
CA ALA A 134 0.27 -20.89 7.40
C ALA A 134 0.41 -21.71 6.10
N GLY A 135 0.04 -21.13 4.96
CA GLY A 135 -0.02 -21.78 3.65
C GLY A 135 1.22 -21.64 2.79
N PHE A 136 2.29 -20.96 3.24
CA PHE A 136 3.46 -20.68 2.41
C PHE A 136 4.21 -21.93 1.91
N LYS A 137 3.97 -23.10 2.51
CA LYS A 137 4.54 -24.39 2.08
C LYS A 137 3.62 -25.21 1.18
N ASP A 138 2.36 -24.80 1.01
CA ASP A 138 1.41 -25.52 0.18
C ASP A 138 1.65 -25.18 -1.30
N ASP A 139 2.37 -26.06 -1.99
CA ASP A 139 2.66 -25.94 -3.42
C ASP A 139 1.58 -26.60 -4.31
N THR A 140 0.56 -27.20 -3.69
CA THR A 140 -0.54 -27.90 -4.39
C THR A 140 -1.67 -26.96 -4.79
N GLN A 141 -1.87 -25.88 -4.02
CA GLN A 141 -2.91 -24.87 -4.26
C GLN A 141 -2.46 -23.47 -3.82
N SER A 142 -3.12 -22.44 -4.35
CA SER A 142 -2.88 -21.07 -3.90
C SER A 142 -3.54 -20.81 -2.55
N THR A 143 -2.84 -20.10 -1.67
CA THR A 143 -3.40 -19.56 -0.43
C THR A 143 -3.69 -18.08 -0.62
N THR A 144 -4.89 -17.64 -0.25
CA THR A 144 -5.32 -16.25 -0.38
C THR A 144 -5.72 -15.69 0.98
N ALA A 145 -5.35 -14.43 1.24
CA ALA A 145 -5.80 -13.69 2.41
C ALA A 145 -6.08 -12.23 2.04
N GLN A 146 -6.98 -11.60 2.79
CA GLN A 146 -7.31 -10.19 2.64
C GLN A 146 -6.64 -9.36 3.73
N GLY A 147 -5.99 -8.28 3.31
CA GLY A 147 -5.42 -7.24 4.16
C GLY A 147 -6.13 -5.91 4.00
N ALA A 148 -5.81 -4.98 4.90
CA ALA A 148 -6.23 -3.61 4.80
C ALA A 148 -5.08 -2.68 5.20
N PHE A 149 -4.81 -1.67 4.38
CA PHE A 149 -4.03 -0.52 4.83
C PHE A 149 -4.99 0.58 5.28
N SER A 150 -4.58 1.33 6.31
CA SER A 150 -5.22 2.60 6.62
C SER A 150 -4.48 3.71 5.88
N PHE A 151 -5.23 4.53 5.16
CA PHE A 151 -4.73 5.67 4.40
C PHE A 151 -5.21 6.97 5.03
N ASN A 152 -4.35 7.98 5.02
CA ASN A 152 -4.66 9.33 5.49
C ASN A 152 -3.92 10.35 4.62
N ILE A 153 -4.36 11.61 4.62
CA ILE A 153 -3.50 12.68 4.09
C ILE A 153 -2.45 13.00 5.17
N GLU A 154 -1.17 12.80 4.86
CA GLU A 154 -0.06 12.98 5.81
C GLU A 154 0.67 14.32 5.62
N LYS A 155 0.60 14.88 4.42
CA LYS A 155 1.29 16.11 4.07
C LYS A 155 0.54 16.87 2.98
N ALA A 156 0.68 18.18 2.94
CA ALA A 156 0.20 19.01 1.84
C ALA A 156 1.23 20.06 1.42
N THR A 157 1.11 20.51 0.17
CA THR A 157 1.91 21.62 -0.36
C THR A 157 1.04 22.63 -1.11
N VAL A 158 1.51 23.87 -1.13
CA VAL A 158 1.03 24.94 -2.00
C VAL A 158 2.25 25.52 -2.71
N ASN A 159 2.22 25.55 -4.04
CA ASN A 159 3.32 25.99 -4.89
C ASN A 159 4.67 25.32 -4.55
N GLY A 160 4.62 24.04 -4.14
CA GLY A 160 5.80 23.24 -3.79
C GLY A 160 6.35 23.45 -2.37
N ALA A 161 5.75 24.32 -1.57
CA ALA A 161 6.11 24.52 -0.16
C ALA A 161 5.10 23.83 0.77
N ASP A 162 5.57 23.31 1.89
CA ASP A 162 4.75 22.67 2.91
C ASP A 162 3.66 23.62 3.43
N ALA A 163 2.45 23.11 3.57
CA ALA A 163 1.29 23.90 3.97
C ALA A 163 0.39 23.13 4.95
N GLU A 164 -0.22 23.87 5.88
CA GLU A 164 -1.23 23.34 6.78
C GLU A 164 -2.54 23.08 6.03
N PHE A 165 -3.28 22.02 6.38
CA PHE A 165 -4.48 21.61 5.64
C PHE A 165 -5.58 22.68 5.57
N ASN A 166 -5.72 23.49 6.64
CA ASN A 166 -6.69 24.58 6.68
C ASN A 166 -6.34 25.76 5.75
N THR A 167 -5.09 25.86 5.29
CA THR A 167 -4.63 26.89 4.36
C THR A 167 -4.77 26.50 2.89
N LEU A 168 -5.13 25.24 2.61
CA LEU A 168 -5.28 24.75 1.25
C LEU A 168 -6.48 25.42 0.55
N PRO A 169 -6.40 25.65 -0.77
CA PRO A 169 -7.54 26.12 -1.54
C PRO A 169 -8.67 25.09 -1.50
N ASP A 170 -9.92 25.53 -1.56
CA ASP A 170 -11.03 24.60 -1.75
C ASP A 170 -10.92 23.91 -3.12
N GLY A 171 -11.44 22.68 -3.22
CA GLY A 171 -11.43 21.92 -4.46
C GLY A 171 -11.12 20.44 -4.27
N LEU A 172 -10.71 19.81 -5.37
CA LEU A 172 -10.49 18.37 -5.49
C LEU A 172 -9.04 18.11 -5.90
N TRP A 173 -8.42 17.14 -5.24
CA TRP A 173 -7.15 16.54 -5.63
C TRP A 173 -7.40 15.13 -6.13
N SER A 174 -6.64 14.68 -7.13
CA SER A 174 -6.70 13.31 -7.60
C SER A 174 -5.31 12.75 -7.94
N GLY A 175 -5.20 11.42 -7.86
CA GLY A 175 -3.97 10.70 -8.15
C GLY A 175 -4.08 9.23 -7.80
N GLU A 176 -2.93 8.58 -7.71
CA GLU A 176 -2.82 7.16 -7.41
C GLU A 176 -1.84 6.94 -6.26
N VAL A 177 -2.19 5.99 -5.40
CA VAL A 177 -1.32 5.47 -4.34
C VAL A 177 -0.85 4.10 -4.78
N ASN A 178 0.47 3.91 -4.84
CA ASN A 178 1.09 2.66 -5.27
C ASN A 178 1.89 2.06 -4.12
N VAL A 179 1.61 0.81 -3.79
CA VAL A 179 2.34 0.04 -2.77
C VAL A 179 2.87 -1.23 -3.41
N GLU A 180 4.19 -1.40 -3.31
CA GLU A 180 4.87 -2.62 -3.72
C GLU A 180 4.85 -3.62 -2.58
N PHE A 181 4.69 -4.89 -2.93
CA PHE A 181 4.80 -6.04 -2.06
C PHE A 181 5.93 -6.93 -2.55
N VAL A 182 6.74 -7.43 -1.62
CA VAL A 182 7.80 -8.40 -1.90
C VAL A 182 7.56 -9.61 -1.03
N ALA A 183 7.33 -10.76 -1.66
CA ALA A 183 7.18 -12.05 -1.01
C ALA A 183 8.44 -12.88 -1.22
N SER A 184 8.96 -13.52 -0.17
CA SER A 184 10.17 -14.35 -0.26
C SER A 184 10.02 -15.62 0.56
N TRP A 185 10.47 -16.73 -0.02
CA TRP A 185 10.53 -18.06 0.56
C TRP A 185 11.99 -18.45 0.71
N ALA A 186 12.37 -19.03 1.85
CA ALA A 186 13.73 -19.47 2.15
C ALA A 186 13.74 -20.88 2.74
#